data_AF-A0A0J1GNG8-F1
#
_entry.id   AF-A0A0J1GNG8-F1
#
_cell.length_a   1.000
_cell.length_b   1.000
_cell.length_c   1.000
_cell.angle_alpha   90.00
_cell.angle_beta   90.00
_cell.angle_gamma   90.00
#
_symmetry.space_group_name_H-M   'P 1'
#
loop_
_entity.id
_entity.type
_entity.pdbx_description
1 polymer ?
#
loop_
_entity_poly.entity_id
_entity_poly.type
_entity_poly.pdbx_seq_one_letter_code
_entity_poly.pdbx_strand_id
1 'polypeptide(L)'
;MPFTPLHMGPALLVKSVAQTGFSLTVFGWSQIVMDIQPLVVLLTQEGDLHGISHTLLGALVLGLLAALTGKYLSEWGLIVIKWRRYLPIRWKTAFISAYIGTFSHVFFDSIMHVDVSPFAPFSAVNPLHGWWSISTLHWVCVITGAVGAVMCVGREWWAQRKRTSAS
;
A
#
# COMPACT_ATOMS: atom_id res chain seq x y z
N MET A 1 8.36 -11.40 -5.08
CA MET A 1 7.38 -11.58 -6.18
C MET A 1 6.73 -10.22 -6.38
N PRO A 2 6.55 -9.74 -7.63
CA PRO A 2 5.96 -8.43 -7.84
C PRO A 2 4.49 -8.47 -7.45
N PHE A 3 4.01 -7.38 -6.87
CA PHE A 3 2.66 -7.17 -6.36
C PHE A 3 2.40 -8.07 -5.15
N THR A 4 2.79 -7.60 -3.96
CA THR A 4 2.52 -8.30 -2.69
C THR A 4 1.14 -7.89 -2.13
N PRO A 5 0.02 -8.59 -2.46
CA PRO A 5 -1.29 -8.26 -1.91
C PRO A 5 -1.34 -8.32 -0.38
N LEU A 6 -0.38 -9.01 0.26
CA LEU A 6 -0.25 -9.05 1.72
C LEU A 6 -0.02 -7.65 2.34
N HIS A 7 0.63 -6.72 1.63
CA HIS A 7 0.82 -5.35 2.13
C HIS A 7 -0.50 -4.60 2.31
N MET A 8 -1.57 -5.05 1.62
CA MET A 8 -2.92 -4.51 1.80
C MET A 8 -3.51 -4.84 3.17
N GLY A 9 -3.00 -5.86 3.87
CA GLY A 9 -3.50 -6.28 5.18
C GLY A 9 -3.41 -5.18 6.24
N PRO A 10 -2.20 -4.67 6.56
CA PRO A 10 -2.02 -3.54 7.45
C PRO A 10 -2.74 -2.28 6.96
N ALA A 11 -2.78 -2.05 5.65
CA ALA A 11 -3.49 -0.91 5.05
C ALA A 11 -5.00 -0.97 5.30
N LEU A 12 -5.60 -2.16 5.31
CA LEU A 12 -7.02 -2.33 5.60
C LEU A 12 -7.33 -2.03 7.08
N LEU A 13 -6.42 -2.38 7.99
CA LEU A 13 -6.52 -1.97 9.40
C LEU A 13 -6.46 -0.44 9.54
N VAL A 14 -5.48 0.22 8.89
CA VAL A 14 -5.37 1.68 8.87
C VAL A 14 -6.64 2.32 8.28
N LYS A 15 -7.16 1.78 7.16
CA LYS A 15 -8.42 2.24 6.55
C LYS A 15 -9.59 2.14 7.52
N SER A 16 -9.67 1.06 8.28
CA SER A 16 -10.76 0.83 9.24
C SER A 16 -10.81 1.89 10.34
N VAL A 17 -9.66 2.50 10.69
CA VAL A 17 -9.56 3.57 11.69
C VAL A 17 -9.69 4.95 11.03
N ALA A 18 -8.90 5.23 10.00
CA ALA A 18 -8.75 6.55 9.37
C ALA A 18 -9.90 6.93 8.40
N GLN A 19 -10.71 5.97 7.95
CA GLN A 19 -11.87 6.17 7.08
C GLN A 19 -11.58 7.01 5.82
N THR A 20 -12.09 8.23 5.71
CA THR A 20 -11.89 9.14 4.56
C THR A 20 -10.52 9.80 4.56
N GLY A 21 -9.77 9.71 5.68
CA GLY A 21 -8.39 10.15 5.79
C GLY A 21 -7.38 9.22 5.11
N PHE A 22 -7.79 8.03 4.70
CA PHE A 22 -6.93 7.05 4.02
C PHE A 22 -7.68 6.37 2.85
N SER A 23 -7.04 6.30 1.69
CA SER A 23 -7.58 5.70 0.48
C SER A 23 -6.88 4.37 0.20
N LEU A 24 -7.60 3.27 0.41
CA LEU A 24 -7.07 1.93 0.18
C LEU A 24 -6.74 1.68 -1.31
N THR A 25 -7.48 2.30 -2.23
CA THR A 25 -7.23 2.18 -3.67
C THR A 25 -5.98 2.94 -4.11
N VAL A 26 -5.72 4.11 -3.53
CA VAL A 26 -4.47 4.86 -3.80
C VAL A 26 -3.27 4.14 -3.17
N PHE A 27 -3.43 3.59 -1.95
CA PHE A 27 -2.41 2.72 -1.35
C PHE A 27 -2.13 1.51 -2.27
N GLY A 28 -3.17 0.79 -2.71
CA GLY A 28 -2.99 -0.35 -3.62
C GLY A 28 -2.32 0.03 -4.94
N TRP A 29 -2.66 1.20 -5.49
CA TRP A 29 -1.97 1.74 -6.67
C TRP A 29 -0.48 1.98 -6.43
N SER A 30 -0.09 2.52 -5.27
CA SER A 30 1.33 2.69 -4.96
C SER A 30 2.09 1.37 -4.93
N GLN A 31 1.48 0.27 -4.46
CA GLN A 31 2.12 -1.05 -4.48
C GLN A 31 2.40 -1.49 -5.92
N ILE A 32 1.43 -1.28 -6.80
CA ILE A 32 1.61 -1.53 -8.24
C ILE A 32 2.76 -0.70 -8.80
N VAL A 33 2.82 0.60 -8.50
CA VAL A 33 3.89 1.48 -8.98
C VAL A 33 5.28 1.03 -8.52
N MET A 34 5.42 0.64 -7.25
CA MET A 34 6.69 0.16 -6.68
C MET A 34 7.18 -1.11 -7.41
N ASP A 35 6.25 -2.01 -7.71
CA ASP A 35 6.54 -3.32 -8.29
C ASP A 35 6.74 -3.34 -9.82
N ILE A 36 6.63 -2.20 -10.49
CA ILE A 36 6.88 -2.14 -11.95
C ILE A 36 8.31 -2.57 -12.27
N GLN A 37 9.30 -2.09 -11.51
CA GLN A 37 10.70 -2.47 -11.74
C GLN A 37 10.93 -3.97 -11.59
N PRO A 38 10.61 -4.62 -10.45
CA PRO A 38 10.83 -6.06 -10.31
C PRO A 38 10.01 -6.87 -11.32
N LEU A 39 8.81 -6.41 -11.70
CA LEU A 39 8.06 -7.05 -12.79
C LEU A 39 8.83 -7.00 -14.12
N VAL A 40 9.34 -5.83 -14.52
CA VAL A 40 10.11 -5.67 -15.76
C VAL A 40 11.33 -6.58 -15.75
N VAL A 41 12.10 -6.59 -14.66
CA VAL A 41 13.30 -7.42 -14.51
C VAL A 41 12.96 -8.91 -14.58
N LEU A 42 11.83 -9.35 -14.02
CA LEU A 42 11.40 -10.75 -14.15
C LEU A 42 10.99 -11.13 -15.59
N LEU A 43 10.48 -10.18 -16.37
CA LEU A 43 10.10 -10.42 -17.76
C LEU A 43 11.30 -10.38 -18.70
N THR A 44 12.26 -9.48 -18.46
CA THR A 44 13.43 -9.29 -19.32
C THR A 44 14.64 -10.12 -18.89
N GLN A 45 14.69 -10.54 -17.62
CA GLN A 45 15.87 -11.11 -16.95
C GLN A 45 17.08 -10.16 -16.95
N GLU A 46 16.84 -8.85 -17.08
CA GLU A 46 17.88 -7.82 -17.15
C GLU A 46 17.68 -6.77 -16.05
N GLY A 47 18.76 -6.45 -15.32
CA GLY A 47 18.80 -5.41 -14.28
C GLY A 47 18.63 -5.92 -12.85
N ASP A 48 18.58 -4.98 -11.90
CA ASP A 48 18.42 -5.29 -10.47
C ASP A 48 16.94 -5.46 -10.11
N LEU A 49 16.59 -6.60 -9.52
CA LEU A 49 15.21 -6.93 -9.16
C LEU A 49 14.62 -5.86 -8.22
N HIS A 50 15.30 -5.55 -7.11
CA HIS A 50 14.95 -4.46 -6.18
C HIS A 50 16.00 -3.34 -6.17
N GLY A 51 16.17 -2.67 -7.31
CA GLY A 51 17.08 -1.50 -7.43
C GLY A 51 16.44 -0.19 -6.96
N ILE A 52 16.56 0.87 -7.78
CA ILE A 52 16.23 2.25 -7.38
C ILE A 52 14.80 2.44 -6.82
N SER A 53 13.82 1.69 -7.32
CA SER A 53 12.42 1.75 -6.86
C SER A 53 12.27 1.39 -5.39
N HIS A 54 13.12 0.49 -4.86
CA HIS A 54 13.04 -0.03 -3.50
C HIS A 54 14.03 0.65 -2.54
N THR A 55 14.42 1.88 -2.86
CA THR A 55 15.17 2.78 -1.97
C THR A 55 14.22 3.78 -1.28
N LEU A 56 14.61 4.37 -0.16
CA LEU A 56 13.80 5.41 0.49
C LEU A 56 13.64 6.65 -0.40
N LEU A 57 14.66 7.01 -1.17
CA LEU A 57 14.57 8.08 -2.17
C LEU A 57 13.65 7.71 -3.34
N GLY A 58 13.74 6.46 -3.82
CA GLY A 58 12.82 5.91 -4.81
C GLY A 58 11.38 5.94 -4.34
N ALA A 59 11.11 5.49 -3.12
CA ALA A 59 9.80 5.54 -2.50
C ALA A 59 9.25 6.96 -2.34
N LEU A 60 10.11 7.96 -2.09
CA LEU A 60 9.72 9.37 -2.07
C LEU A 60 9.28 9.84 -3.47
N VAL A 61 10.07 9.58 -4.51
CA VAL A 61 9.75 10.01 -5.88
C VAL A 61 8.52 9.26 -6.41
N LEU A 62 8.48 7.95 -6.25
CA LEU A 62 7.36 7.11 -6.69
C LEU A 62 6.09 7.37 -5.87
N GLY A 63 6.21 7.79 -4.60
CA GLY A 63 5.08 8.22 -3.78
C GLY A 63 4.39 9.47 -4.35
N LEU A 64 5.17 10.44 -4.82
CA LEU A 64 4.64 11.61 -5.55
C LEU A 64 3.93 11.17 -6.83
N LEU A 65 4.57 10.33 -7.66
CA LEU A 65 3.98 9.81 -8.89
C LEU A 65 2.66 9.06 -8.62
N ALA A 66 2.66 8.17 -7.63
CA ALA A 66 1.50 7.39 -7.23
C ALA A 66 0.37 8.27 -6.67
N ALA A 67 0.66 9.37 -5.98
CA ALA A 67 -0.37 10.30 -5.51
C ALA A 67 -1.04 11.06 -6.67
N LEU A 68 -0.24 11.56 -7.61
CA LEU A 68 -0.71 12.34 -8.77
C LEU A 68 -1.55 11.48 -9.73
N THR A 69 -1.09 10.27 -10.02
CA THR A 69 -1.77 9.33 -10.94
C THR A 69 -2.89 8.57 -10.23
N GLY A 70 -2.65 8.13 -8.99
CA GLY A 70 -3.53 7.26 -8.23
C GLY A 70 -4.83 7.92 -7.83
N LYS A 71 -4.87 9.26 -7.63
CA LYS A 71 -6.12 9.97 -7.34
C LYS A 71 -7.17 9.71 -8.42
N TYR A 72 -6.88 10.08 -9.67
CA TYR A 72 -7.85 10.00 -10.76
C TYR A 72 -8.15 8.55 -11.15
N LEU A 73 -7.13 7.69 -11.18
CA LEU A 73 -7.32 6.27 -11.46
C LEU A 73 -8.19 5.59 -10.39
N SER A 74 -7.97 5.91 -9.12
CA SER A 74 -8.79 5.41 -8.02
C SER A 74 -10.21 5.97 -8.05
N GLU A 75 -10.39 7.25 -8.35
CA GLU A 75 -11.72 7.85 -8.47
C GLU A 75 -12.51 7.19 -9.59
N TRP A 76 -11.88 6.95 -10.75
CA TRP A 76 -12.48 6.21 -11.86
C TRP A 76 -12.85 4.77 -11.46
N GLY A 77 -11.93 4.04 -10.83
CA GLY A 77 -12.20 2.68 -10.35
C GLY A 77 -13.36 2.62 -9.36
N LEU A 78 -13.44 3.56 -8.42
CA LEU A 78 -14.55 3.69 -7.46
C LEU A 78 -15.89 3.97 -8.14
N ILE A 79 -15.91 4.72 -9.25
CA ILE A 79 -17.11 4.93 -10.06
C ILE A 79 -17.56 3.61 -10.70
N VAL A 80 -16.63 2.86 -11.31
CA VAL A 80 -16.90 1.57 -11.97
C VAL A 80 -17.52 0.56 -11.00
N ILE A 81 -16.97 0.43 -9.79
CA ILE A 81 -17.49 -0.50 -8.77
C ILE A 81 -18.67 0.08 -7.96
N LYS A 82 -19.20 1.24 -8.36
CA LYS A 82 -20.35 1.92 -7.74
C LYS A 82 -20.15 2.32 -6.27
N TRP A 83 -18.91 2.51 -5.81
CA TRP A 83 -18.56 2.94 -4.45
C TRP A 83 -18.38 4.46 -4.34
N ARG A 84 -19.37 5.21 -4.83
CA ARG A 84 -19.31 6.68 -4.94
C ARG A 84 -19.19 7.41 -3.60
N ARG A 85 -19.51 6.77 -2.47
CA ARG A 85 -19.40 7.37 -1.12
C ARG A 85 -17.97 7.79 -0.72
N TYR A 86 -16.95 7.24 -1.39
CA TYR A 86 -15.55 7.60 -1.15
C TYR A 86 -15.03 8.71 -2.08
N LEU A 87 -15.92 9.28 -2.89
CA LEU A 87 -15.60 10.36 -3.81
C LEU A 87 -16.03 11.72 -3.23
N PRO A 88 -15.33 12.81 -3.59
CA PRO A 88 -14.02 12.81 -4.27
C PRO A 88 -12.89 12.42 -3.29
N ILE A 89 -11.80 11.84 -3.80
CA ILE A 89 -10.60 11.57 -3.00
C ILE A 89 -9.86 12.89 -2.80
N ARG A 90 -9.75 13.37 -1.55
CA ARG A 90 -9.01 14.60 -1.25
C ARG A 90 -7.53 14.43 -1.60
N TRP A 91 -6.89 15.50 -2.11
CA TRP A 91 -5.45 15.48 -2.41
C TRP A 91 -4.61 15.06 -1.21
N LYS A 92 -4.89 15.62 -0.03
CA LYS A 92 -4.25 15.22 1.23
C LYS A 92 -4.34 13.71 1.46
N THR A 93 -5.51 13.11 1.26
CA THR A 93 -5.73 11.67 1.40
C THR A 93 -4.92 10.89 0.36
N ALA A 94 -4.88 11.33 -0.89
CA ALA A 94 -4.09 10.67 -1.95
C ALA A 94 -2.59 10.65 -1.60
N PHE A 95 -2.03 11.80 -1.22
CA PHE A 95 -0.63 11.91 -0.81
C PHE A 95 -0.30 11.07 0.41
N ILE A 96 -1.09 11.16 1.48
CA ILE A 96 -0.88 10.35 2.70
C ILE A 96 -0.91 8.87 2.36
N SER A 97 -1.89 8.42 1.57
CA SER A 97 -2.07 7.00 1.26
C SER A 97 -0.95 6.47 0.36
N ALA A 98 -0.52 7.27 -0.62
CA ALA A 98 0.58 6.91 -1.52
C ALA A 98 1.91 6.81 -0.79
N TYR A 99 2.25 7.79 0.06
CA TYR A 99 3.51 7.75 0.82
C TYR A 99 3.53 6.67 1.89
N ILE A 100 2.44 6.47 2.63
CA ILE A 100 2.34 5.31 3.53
C ILE A 100 2.54 4.03 2.71
N GLY A 101 1.96 3.96 1.52
CA GLY A 101 2.14 2.88 0.56
C GLY A 101 3.59 2.62 0.18
N THR A 102 4.28 3.59 -0.41
CA THR A 102 5.64 3.40 -0.91
C THR A 102 6.65 3.15 0.21
N PHE A 103 6.56 3.86 1.34
CA PHE A 103 7.46 3.63 2.46
C PHE A 103 7.21 2.29 3.17
N SER A 104 5.94 1.88 3.36
CA SER A 104 5.64 0.57 3.94
C SER A 104 6.09 -0.57 3.03
N HIS A 105 6.00 -0.39 1.71
CA HIS A 105 6.49 -1.34 0.73
C HIS A 105 8.00 -1.56 0.87
N VAL A 106 8.79 -0.48 0.82
CA VAL A 106 10.25 -0.57 1.05
C VAL A 106 10.55 -1.18 2.42
N PHE A 107 9.82 -0.81 3.47
CA PHE A 107 10.04 -1.34 4.81
C PHE A 107 9.84 -2.86 4.87
N PHE A 108 8.73 -3.37 4.35
CA PHE A 108 8.45 -4.80 4.36
C PHE A 108 9.43 -5.58 3.47
N ASP A 109 9.72 -5.07 2.27
CA ASP A 109 10.66 -5.71 1.36
C ASP A 109 12.08 -5.70 1.92
N SER A 110 12.48 -4.65 2.65
CA SER A 110 13.77 -4.61 3.34
C SER A 110 13.90 -5.71 4.40
N ILE A 111 12.81 -6.20 4.98
CA ILE A 111 12.86 -7.33 5.93
C ILE A 111 13.00 -8.66 5.18
N MET A 112 12.31 -8.81 4.04
CA MET A 112 12.14 -10.08 3.33
C MET A 112 13.22 -10.38 2.28
N HIS A 113 13.75 -9.35 1.63
CA HIS A 113 14.56 -9.48 0.43
C HIS A 113 16.00 -9.03 0.68
N VAL A 114 16.94 -9.92 0.36
CA VAL A 114 18.37 -9.73 0.60
C VAL A 114 18.99 -8.69 -0.32
N ASP A 115 18.40 -8.49 -1.51
CA ASP A 115 18.88 -7.58 -2.56
C ASP A 115 18.33 -6.15 -2.42
N VAL A 116 17.44 -5.89 -1.46
CA VAL A 116 16.92 -4.55 -1.19
C VAL A 116 17.96 -3.74 -0.43
N SER A 117 18.29 -2.54 -0.95
CA SER A 117 19.22 -1.58 -0.35
C SER A 117 18.50 -0.27 -0.03
N PRO A 118 17.81 -0.13 1.12
CA PRO A 118 16.88 0.99 1.36
C PRO A 118 17.57 2.36 1.42
N PHE A 119 18.86 2.39 1.80
CA PHE A 119 19.65 3.62 1.96
C PHE A 119 20.54 3.96 0.76
N ALA A 120 20.40 3.24 -0.37
CA ALA A 120 21.14 3.56 -1.58
C ALA A 120 20.74 4.96 -2.11
N PRO A 121 21.67 5.71 -2.74
CA PRO A 121 23.05 5.33 -3.08
C PRO A 121 24.08 5.56 -1.95
N PHE A 122 23.64 6.00 -0.77
CA PHE A 122 24.56 6.33 0.33
C PHE A 122 25.10 5.09 1.05
N SER A 123 24.30 4.01 1.09
CA SER A 123 24.72 2.73 1.65
C SER A 123 23.98 1.57 0.99
N ALA A 124 24.71 0.49 0.69
CA ALA A 124 24.15 -0.78 0.23
C ALA A 124 23.73 -1.69 1.40
N VAL A 125 23.97 -1.28 2.65
CA VAL A 125 23.64 -2.10 3.82
C VAL A 125 22.14 -2.01 4.12
N ASN A 126 21.51 -3.17 4.26
CA ASN A 126 20.15 -3.29 4.73
C ASN A 126 20.14 -3.85 6.17
N PRO A 127 19.99 -2.99 7.19
CA PRO A 127 20.00 -3.42 8.59
C PRO A 127 18.70 -4.13 9.00
N LEU A 128 17.63 -4.02 8.20
CA LEU A 128 16.30 -4.57 8.50
C LEU A 128 16.17 -6.03 8.06
N HIS A 129 17.03 -6.49 7.14
CA HIS A 129 16.95 -7.82 6.58
C HIS A 129 17.04 -8.88 7.67
N GLY A 130 16.04 -9.76 7.72
CA GLY A 130 15.97 -10.83 8.72
C GLY A 130 15.58 -10.40 10.13
N TRP A 131 15.13 -9.15 10.37
CA TRP A 131 14.57 -8.74 11.67
C TRP A 131 13.40 -9.62 12.10
N TRP A 132 12.56 -10.02 11.14
CA TRP A 132 11.51 -11.02 11.32
C TRP A 132 11.64 -12.11 10.27
N SER A 133 11.18 -13.32 10.61
CA SER A 133 10.99 -14.36 9.60
C SER A 133 9.92 -13.93 8.60
N ILE A 134 10.07 -14.35 7.35
CA ILE A 134 9.07 -14.12 6.28
C ILE A 134 7.69 -14.64 6.72
N SER A 135 7.64 -15.79 7.40
CA SER A 135 6.42 -16.38 7.93
C SER A 135 5.75 -15.47 8.96
N THR A 136 6.52 -14.90 9.90
CA THR A 136 6.00 -13.95 10.89
C THR A 136 5.41 -12.72 10.22
N LEU A 137 6.12 -12.15 9.24
CA LEU A 137 5.66 -10.98 8.52
C LEU A 137 4.36 -11.26 7.75
N HIS A 138 4.27 -12.41 7.07
CA HIS A 138 3.03 -12.85 6.42
C HIS A 138 1.86 -12.97 7.40
N TRP A 139 2.07 -13.58 8.57
CA TRP A 139 1.02 -13.69 9.58
C TRP A 139 0.58 -12.34 10.14
N VAL A 140 1.51 -11.41 10.36
CA VAL A 140 1.16 -10.03 10.75
C VAL A 140 0.26 -9.38 9.70
N CYS A 141 0.60 -9.51 8.41
CA CYS A 141 -0.21 -9.00 7.31
C CYS A 141 -1.60 -9.65 7.25
N VAL A 142 -1.69 -10.98 7.38
CA VAL A 142 -2.96 -11.72 7.38
C VAL A 142 -3.84 -11.33 8.56
N ILE A 143 -3.29 -11.29 9.78
CA ILE A 143 -4.04 -10.96 11.00
C ILE A 143 -4.53 -9.51 10.94
N THR A 144 -3.67 -8.56 10.59
CA THR A 144 -4.08 -7.16 10.47
C THR A 144 -5.11 -6.96 9.36
N GLY A 145 -4.98 -7.67 8.24
CA GLY A 145 -5.99 -7.70 7.18
C GLY A 145 -7.34 -8.21 7.67
N ALA A 146 -7.36 -9.35 8.37
CA ALA A 146 -8.59 -9.93 8.91
C ALA A 146 -9.27 -8.99 9.93
N VAL A 147 -8.51 -8.45 10.88
CA VAL A 147 -9.01 -7.49 11.88
C VAL A 147 -9.54 -6.22 11.19
N GLY A 148 -8.78 -5.67 10.24
CA GLY A 148 -9.19 -4.49 9.46
C GLY A 148 -10.47 -4.72 8.67
N ALA A 149 -10.65 -5.90 8.07
CA ALA A 149 -11.86 -6.27 7.35
C ALA A 149 -13.07 -6.31 8.28
N VAL A 150 -12.97 -7.00 9.42
CA VAL A 150 -14.02 -7.08 10.43
C VAL A 150 -14.42 -5.68 10.92
N MET A 151 -13.45 -4.84 11.21
CA MET A 151 -13.70 -3.46 11.64
C MET A 151 -14.39 -2.62 10.55
N CYS A 152 -13.94 -2.71 9.30
CA CYS A 152 -14.58 -2.02 8.18
C CYS A 152 -16.05 -2.44 8.02
N VAL A 153 -16.32 -3.74 7.95
CA VAL A 153 -17.68 -4.28 7.81
C VAL A 153 -18.55 -3.92 9.00
N GLY A 154 -18.04 -4.07 10.23
CA GLY A 154 -18.77 -3.73 11.45
C GLY A 154 -19.16 -2.24 11.51
N ARG A 155 -18.27 -1.34 11.09
CA ARG A 155 -18.56 0.10 11.02
C ARG A 155 -19.62 0.42 9.96
N GLU A 156 -19.55 -0.23 8.81
CA GLU A 156 -20.53 -0.04 7.75
C GLU A 156 -21.92 -0.51 8.15
N TRP A 157 -21.99 -1.69 8.77
CA TRP A 157 -23.23 -2.24 9.31
C TRP A 157 -23.85 -1.31 10.36
N TRP A 158 -23.03 -0.78 11.27
CA TRP A 158 -23.48 0.18 12.28
C TRP A 158 -23.99 1.50 11.67
N ALA A 159 -23.28 2.02 10.65
CA ALA A 159 -23.69 3.24 9.97
C ALA A 159 -25.01 3.07 9.19
N GLN A 160 -25.27 1.88 8.62
CA GLN A 160 -26.53 1.56 7.96
C GLN A 160 -27.68 1.51 8.97
N ARG A 161 -27.51 0.82 10.11
CA ARG A 161 -28.53 0.75 11.16
C ARG A 161 -28.98 2.10 11.68
N LYS A 162 -28.04 3.04 11.87
CA LYS A 162 -28.37 4.41 12.30
C LYS A 162 -29.18 5.19 11.28
N ARG A 163 -29.02 4.92 9.98
CA ARG A 163 -29.79 5.59 8.93
C ARG A 163 -31.22 5.07 8.85
N THR A 164 -31.41 3.75 9.02
CA THR A 164 -32.74 3.13 9.01
C THR A 164 -33.56 3.45 10.26
N SER A 165 -32.92 3.74 11.40
CA SER A 165 -33.63 4.15 12.63
C SER A 165 -34.02 5.64 12.65
N ALA A 166 -33.54 6.43 11.69
CA ALA A 166 -33.78 7.87 11.60
C ALA A 166 -34.75 8.28 10.48
N SER A 167 -35.28 7.30 9.73
CA SER A 167 -36.29 7.42 8.67
C SER A 167 -37.62 6.87 9.13
#